data_AF-A0A4Q6AFE6-F1
#
_entry.id   AF-A0A4Q6AFE6-F1
#
_cell.length_a   1.000
_cell.length_b   1.000
_cell.length_c   1.000
_cell.angle_alpha   90.00
_cell.angle_beta   90.00
_cell.angle_gamma   90.00
#
_symmetry.space_group_name_H-M   'P 1'
#
loop_
_entity.id
_entity.type
_entity.pdbx_description
1 polymer ?
#
loop_
_entity_poly.entity_id
_entity_poly.type
_entity_poly.pdbx_seq_one_letter_code
_entity_poly.pdbx_strand_id
1 'polypeptide(L)'
;MMSIHKYLLILSIGLSCCLQSACSAPSDQIESSKPPSPDSVNGDTQDQSLTASSTPNEDVEEAFVPPEVLPDGWTLRSPMISSTSSDTSPTIYGTNIDDYASGSAELFQDSECKIKLADSTITADGTIIFKDLHFKDDGSEDGPKKFFIKAKNTKRSSACMDNNIGYTLRTDLPRAKSSMYRLTIQDDPSTTVSVGFNASTNSMTDSKVYYDVDDHGRDVQAYAFSKSIDVNRPYLEMNNAFAKLRKLKPDTLYYFVIQDGSGVSPTFSFKTVPDNAEVPLSIITGGDSRDNRTPRKNANLLVSKLRPHLVFFGGDMTSSGSAEQWKEWFEDWQATIGADGRMTAVIPARGNHESEN
;
A
#
# COMPACT_ATOMS: atom_id res chain seq x y z
N MET A 1 36.96 -17.60 12.89
CA MET A 1 35.86 -16.60 12.90
C MET A 1 36.11 -15.65 11.75
N MET A 2 35.14 -15.43 10.87
CA MET A 2 35.28 -14.54 9.70
C MET A 2 34.19 -13.47 9.82
N SER A 3 34.59 -12.20 9.99
CA SER A 3 33.63 -11.11 10.20
C SER A 3 33.07 -10.66 8.86
N ILE A 4 31.79 -10.95 8.62
CA ILE A 4 31.07 -10.47 7.44
C ILE A 4 30.31 -9.20 7.84
N HIS A 5 30.86 -8.04 7.48
CA HIS A 5 30.10 -6.79 7.53
C HIS A 5 29.11 -6.79 6.36
N LYS A 6 27.83 -7.07 6.62
CA LYS A 6 26.78 -7.03 5.58
C LYS A 6 26.23 -5.62 5.40
N TYR A 7 25.91 -5.26 4.16
CA TYR A 7 25.44 -3.94 3.79
C TYR A 7 23.95 -3.76 4.12
N LEU A 8 23.67 -2.98 5.17
CA LEU A 8 22.33 -2.41 5.42
C LEU A 8 22.24 -1.07 4.67
N LEU A 9 21.38 -0.99 3.65
CA LEU A 9 21.16 0.24 2.89
C LEU A 9 20.04 1.06 3.54
N ILE A 10 20.39 1.85 4.55
CA ILE A 10 19.49 2.87 5.11
C ILE A 10 19.48 4.08 4.19
N LEU A 11 18.33 4.44 3.62
CA LEU A 11 18.14 5.74 2.98
C LEU A 11 17.43 6.69 3.95
N SER A 12 18.23 7.47 4.68
CA SER A 12 17.74 8.53 5.56
C SER A 12 17.34 9.76 4.74
N ILE A 13 16.04 10.02 4.59
CA ILE A 13 15.53 11.23 3.93
C ILE A 13 15.48 12.36 4.96
N GLY A 14 16.66 12.84 5.36
CA GLY A 14 16.82 13.89 6.38
C GLY A 14 16.45 15.27 5.83
N LEU A 15 15.26 15.77 6.19
CA LEU A 15 14.80 17.11 5.80
C LEU A 15 15.42 18.22 6.68
N SER A 16 16.76 18.33 6.63
CA SER A 16 17.50 19.28 7.48
C SER A 16 17.26 20.73 7.05
N CYS A 17 16.39 21.42 7.76
CA CYS A 17 16.23 22.88 7.66
C CYS A 17 17.46 23.56 8.30
N CYS A 18 18.49 23.83 7.51
CA CYS A 18 19.79 24.25 8.01
C CYS A 18 20.29 25.53 7.34
N LEU A 19 19.82 26.70 7.81
CA LEU A 19 20.50 27.98 7.62
C LEU A 19 20.06 29.02 8.66
N GLN A 20 21.06 29.75 9.18
CA GLN A 20 20.99 30.99 9.97
C GLN A 20 20.66 30.93 11.49
N SER A 21 21.75 30.97 12.28
CA SER A 21 21.91 31.64 13.61
C SER A 21 21.11 31.13 14.83
N ALA A 22 21.67 31.08 16.05
CA ALA A 22 23.07 31.23 16.49
C ALA A 22 23.28 30.55 17.87
N CYS A 23 24.53 30.40 18.31
CA CYS A 23 24.88 29.78 19.59
C CYS A 23 24.47 30.62 20.82
N SER A 24 23.92 29.97 21.86
CA SER A 24 24.20 30.28 23.28
C SER A 24 23.53 29.27 24.24
N ALA A 25 24.21 28.96 25.35
CA ALA A 25 23.72 28.26 26.54
C ALA A 25 24.74 28.49 27.69
N PRO A 26 24.44 28.23 28.98
CA PRO A 26 23.14 27.93 29.62
C PRO A 26 22.81 28.92 30.79
N SER A 27 21.67 28.74 31.48
CA SER A 27 21.42 29.35 32.81
C SER A 27 20.38 28.61 33.69
N ASP A 28 20.86 27.61 34.41
CA ASP A 28 20.65 27.31 35.85
C ASP A 28 19.41 27.77 36.69
N GLN A 29 18.95 26.84 37.56
CA GLN A 29 18.10 26.98 38.78
C GLN A 29 16.62 27.43 38.58
N ILE A 30 15.63 27.25 39.49
CA ILE A 30 15.55 26.96 40.96
C ILE A 30 14.44 25.92 41.29
N GLU A 31 14.49 25.27 42.46
CA GLU A 31 13.54 24.29 43.03
C GLU A 31 12.17 24.84 43.53
N SER A 32 11.17 23.96 43.75
CA SER A 32 10.29 23.98 44.95
C SER A 32 9.58 22.62 45.16
N SER A 33 8.92 22.39 46.30
CA SER A 33 8.53 21.04 46.77
C SER A 33 7.16 20.90 47.48
N LYS A 34 6.54 19.71 47.31
CA LYS A 34 5.69 18.86 48.22
C LYS A 34 5.12 19.43 49.56
N PRO A 35 4.14 18.76 50.22
CA PRO A 35 2.86 18.08 49.83
C PRO A 35 1.73 18.51 50.84
N PRO A 36 0.76 17.71 51.39
CA PRO A 36 0.13 16.41 51.05
C PRO A 36 -1.44 16.39 51.08
N SER A 37 -2.01 15.17 51.08
CA SER A 37 -3.41 14.73 51.13
C SER A 37 -4.14 14.93 52.49
N PRO A 38 -5.44 14.56 52.61
CA PRO A 38 -5.81 13.18 53.00
C PRO A 38 -7.12 12.60 52.38
N ASP A 39 -7.22 11.25 52.35
CA ASP A 39 -8.34 10.34 52.75
C ASP A 39 -9.83 10.60 52.34
N SER A 40 -10.78 9.64 52.24
CA SER A 40 -10.87 8.16 52.11
C SER A 40 -12.40 7.79 51.99
N VAL A 41 -12.99 6.57 51.96
CA VAL A 41 -12.55 5.15 52.02
C VAL A 41 -13.67 4.22 51.46
N ASN A 42 -13.31 3.02 50.95
CA ASN A 42 -14.12 1.78 50.72
C ASN A 42 -15.43 1.77 49.88
N GLY A 43 -15.67 0.61 49.23
CA GLY A 43 -16.90 0.27 48.50
C GLY A 43 -16.82 -1.11 47.83
N ASP A 44 -16.85 -2.18 48.63
CA ASP A 44 -16.64 -3.57 48.20
C ASP A 44 -17.94 -4.23 47.68
N THR A 45 -17.89 -5.07 46.62
CA THR A 45 -18.77 -6.25 46.47
C THR A 45 -18.40 -7.19 45.31
N GLN A 46 -18.26 -8.47 45.67
CA GLN A 46 -18.47 -9.72 44.92
C GLN A 46 -19.84 -9.78 44.18
N ASP A 47 -20.14 -10.67 43.23
CA ASP A 47 -19.44 -11.80 42.55
C ASP A 47 -20.26 -12.21 41.29
N GLN A 48 -19.70 -13.07 40.43
CA GLN A 48 -20.33 -14.22 39.76
C GLN A 48 -19.83 -14.50 38.33
N SER A 49 -19.52 -15.76 38.10
CA SER A 49 -19.00 -16.32 36.86
C SER A 49 -20.11 -16.74 35.88
N LEU A 50 -19.83 -16.64 34.57
CA LEU A 50 -20.41 -17.54 33.58
C LEU A 50 -19.33 -18.06 32.64
N THR A 51 -19.17 -19.38 32.61
CA THR A 51 -18.28 -20.10 31.69
C THR A 51 -19.02 -20.49 30.42
N ALA A 52 -18.46 -20.17 29.25
CA ALA A 52 -18.86 -20.77 27.98
C ALA A 52 -17.62 -20.98 27.10
N SER A 53 -17.29 -22.24 26.82
CA SER A 53 -16.23 -22.62 25.88
C SER A 53 -16.84 -23.09 24.57
N SER A 54 -16.37 -22.56 23.46
CA SER A 54 -16.46 -23.20 22.14
C SER A 54 -15.11 -23.09 21.43
N THR A 55 -14.83 -24.07 20.57
CA THR A 55 -13.52 -24.28 19.93
C THR A 55 -13.25 -23.28 18.81
N PRO A 56 -11.97 -23.00 18.49
CA PRO A 56 -11.64 -22.34 17.23
C PRO A 56 -12.00 -23.26 16.06
N ASN A 57 -12.50 -22.68 14.97
CA ASN A 57 -12.55 -23.37 13.68
C ASN A 57 -11.12 -23.53 13.15
N GLU A 58 -10.71 -24.79 12.94
CA GLU A 58 -9.69 -25.13 11.95
C GLU A 58 -10.42 -25.36 10.62
N ASP A 59 -10.38 -24.37 9.73
CA ASP A 59 -10.73 -24.53 8.32
C ASP A 59 -9.43 -24.71 7.51
N VAL A 60 -9.44 -25.65 6.56
CA VAL A 60 -8.24 -26.37 6.07
C VAL A 60 -7.66 -25.75 4.79
N GLU A 61 -6.33 -25.82 4.62
CA GLU A 61 -5.67 -25.52 3.33
C GLU A 61 -6.06 -26.57 2.27
N GLU A 62 -6.75 -26.15 1.20
CA GLU A 62 -6.69 -26.85 -0.09
C GLU A 62 -5.61 -26.22 -0.98
N ALA A 63 -4.81 -27.05 -1.63
CA ALA A 63 -3.67 -26.60 -2.44
C ALA A 63 -4.13 -26.18 -3.84
N PHE A 64 -4.21 -24.86 -4.09
CA PHE A 64 -4.54 -24.31 -5.39
C PHE A 64 -3.38 -24.47 -6.41
N VAL A 65 -3.72 -24.60 -7.69
CA VAL A 65 -2.77 -24.74 -8.80
C VAL A 65 -2.47 -23.35 -9.37
N PRO A 66 -1.20 -22.92 -9.48
CA PRO A 66 -0.87 -21.55 -9.88
C PRO A 66 -1.32 -21.23 -11.32
N PRO A 67 -1.71 -19.97 -11.60
CA PRO A 67 -2.21 -19.56 -12.92
C PRO A 67 -1.15 -19.67 -14.03
N GLU A 68 -1.63 -19.90 -15.25
CA GLU A 68 -0.81 -20.18 -16.43
C GLU A 68 -0.04 -18.93 -16.92
N VAL A 69 1.29 -18.99 -16.88
CA VAL A 69 2.16 -17.90 -17.34
C VAL A 69 2.22 -17.90 -18.88
N LEU A 70 1.67 -16.85 -19.50
CA LEU A 70 1.78 -16.65 -20.95
C LEU A 70 3.26 -16.46 -21.37
N PRO A 71 3.70 -17.03 -22.51
CA PRO A 71 5.14 -17.08 -22.86
C PRO A 71 5.83 -15.73 -23.04
N ASP A 72 5.09 -14.67 -23.39
CA ASP A 72 5.64 -13.45 -23.99
C ASP A 72 5.91 -12.30 -23.00
N GLY A 73 5.89 -12.56 -21.68
CA GLY A 73 6.37 -11.60 -20.66
C GLY A 73 5.49 -10.35 -20.44
N TRP A 74 4.27 -10.31 -20.96
CA TRP A 74 3.33 -9.20 -20.77
C TRP A 74 2.46 -9.36 -19.51
N THR A 75 2.27 -8.27 -18.77
CA THR A 75 1.40 -8.22 -17.59
C THR A 75 0.61 -6.91 -17.54
N LEU A 76 -0.66 -7.00 -17.13
CA LEU A 76 -1.35 -5.88 -16.48
C LEU A 76 -1.05 -5.96 -14.98
N ARG A 77 -0.59 -4.86 -14.36
CA ARG A 77 -0.46 -4.79 -12.89
C ARG A 77 -1.68 -4.21 -12.19
N SER A 78 -2.52 -3.53 -12.94
CA SER A 78 -3.88 -3.17 -12.55
C SER A 78 -4.66 -2.98 -13.86
N PRO A 79 -5.88 -3.51 -13.97
CA PRO A 79 -6.43 -4.63 -13.20
C PRO A 79 -5.93 -5.98 -13.75
N MET A 80 -6.16 -7.09 -13.04
CA MET A 80 -5.81 -8.45 -13.50
C MET A 80 -6.29 -8.76 -14.94
N ILE A 81 -5.48 -9.52 -15.69
CA ILE A 81 -5.82 -10.00 -17.04
C ILE A 81 -7.14 -10.79 -17.01
N SER A 82 -8.01 -10.54 -18.00
CA SER A 82 -9.35 -11.12 -18.17
C SER A 82 -10.37 -10.82 -17.05
N SER A 83 -10.02 -10.01 -16.05
CA SER A 83 -10.95 -9.60 -14.98
C SER A 83 -12.04 -8.65 -15.47
N THR A 84 -13.04 -8.40 -14.62
CA THR A 84 -13.93 -7.23 -14.75
C THR A 84 -13.60 -6.24 -13.63
N SER A 85 -13.34 -4.98 -13.98
CA SER A 85 -12.85 -3.98 -13.03
C SER A 85 -13.30 -2.56 -13.38
N SER A 86 -13.41 -1.70 -12.36
CA SER A 86 -13.63 -0.25 -12.52
C SER A 86 -12.33 0.55 -12.64
N ASP A 87 -11.20 -0.11 -12.87
CA ASP A 87 -9.92 0.57 -13.06
C ASP A 87 -9.89 1.24 -14.44
N THR A 88 -9.92 2.56 -14.42
CA THR A 88 -9.84 3.42 -15.61
C THR A 88 -8.42 3.76 -16.01
N SER A 89 -7.40 3.46 -15.18
CA SER A 89 -6.01 3.86 -15.44
C SER A 89 -5.02 2.68 -15.34
N PRO A 90 -5.19 1.65 -16.19
CA PRO A 90 -4.37 0.44 -16.13
C PRO A 90 -2.90 0.72 -16.41
N THR A 91 -2.01 -0.09 -15.85
CA THR A 91 -0.56 -0.03 -16.15
C THR A 91 -0.08 -1.37 -16.72
N ILE A 92 0.51 -1.31 -17.90
CA ILE A 92 0.99 -2.47 -18.67
C ILE A 92 2.51 -2.52 -18.63
N TYR A 93 3.04 -3.71 -18.34
CA TYR A 93 4.47 -4.01 -18.32
C TYR A 93 4.75 -5.12 -19.33
N GLY A 94 5.87 -4.99 -20.06
CA GLY A 94 6.39 -6.04 -20.94
C GLY A 94 7.87 -6.28 -20.68
N THR A 95 8.29 -7.54 -20.80
CA THR A 95 9.69 -7.99 -20.73
C THR A 95 10.02 -8.85 -21.96
N ASN A 96 11.29 -9.26 -22.10
CA ASN A 96 11.78 -10.12 -23.18
C ASN A 96 11.62 -9.52 -24.60
N ILE A 97 11.57 -8.19 -24.72
CA ILE A 97 11.40 -7.46 -26.00
C ILE A 97 12.77 -7.09 -26.61
N ASP A 98 13.78 -7.94 -26.41
CA ASP A 98 15.20 -7.66 -26.71
C ASP A 98 15.46 -7.35 -28.19
N ASP A 99 14.67 -7.97 -29.07
CA ASP A 99 14.66 -7.74 -30.53
C ASP A 99 14.44 -6.25 -30.91
N TYR A 100 13.85 -5.47 -29.99
CA TYR A 100 13.53 -4.05 -30.13
C TYR A 100 14.17 -3.18 -29.03
N ALA A 101 15.13 -3.71 -28.26
CA ALA A 101 15.83 -3.00 -27.17
C ALA A 101 16.46 -1.67 -27.62
N SER A 102 16.48 -0.70 -26.70
CA SER A 102 16.83 0.72 -26.97
C SER A 102 15.98 1.38 -28.07
N GLY A 103 14.78 0.85 -28.30
CA GLY A 103 13.81 1.34 -29.27
C GLY A 103 12.61 2.04 -28.63
N SER A 104 11.49 1.99 -29.33
CA SER A 104 10.20 2.54 -28.89
C SER A 104 9.08 1.59 -29.27
N ALA A 105 8.01 1.55 -28.48
CA ALA A 105 6.77 0.91 -28.89
C ALA A 105 5.56 1.82 -28.65
N GLU A 106 4.51 1.55 -29.41
CA GLU A 106 3.24 2.25 -29.41
C GLU A 106 2.14 1.24 -29.06
N LEU A 107 1.26 1.61 -28.13
CA LEU A 107 0.16 0.80 -27.61
C LEU A 107 -1.15 1.24 -28.26
N PHE A 108 -2.01 0.28 -28.60
CA PHE A 108 -3.28 0.48 -29.30
C PHE A 108 -4.40 -0.36 -28.69
N GLN A 109 -5.65 0.02 -28.96
CA GLN A 109 -6.86 -0.68 -28.46
C GLN A 109 -7.47 -1.66 -29.48
N ASP A 110 -6.99 -1.66 -30.73
CA ASP A 110 -7.53 -2.44 -31.84
C ASP A 110 -6.47 -3.25 -32.60
N SER A 111 -6.88 -4.35 -33.23
CA SER A 111 -6.01 -5.31 -33.92
C SER A 111 -5.42 -4.81 -35.26
N GLU A 112 -5.84 -3.64 -35.75
CA GLU A 112 -5.22 -2.96 -36.88
C GLU A 112 -4.23 -1.87 -36.40
N CYS A 113 -4.19 -1.62 -35.10
CA CYS A 113 -3.43 -0.59 -34.41
C CYS A 113 -3.67 0.80 -35.05
N LYS A 114 -4.92 1.25 -34.99
CA LYS A 114 -5.44 2.56 -35.44
C LYS A 114 -5.72 3.51 -34.27
N ILE A 115 -6.30 3.00 -33.18
CA ILE A 115 -6.65 3.71 -31.96
C ILE A 115 -5.44 3.63 -31.02
N LYS A 116 -4.51 4.58 -31.15
CA LYS A 116 -3.34 4.66 -30.27
C LYS A 116 -3.76 5.13 -28.86
N LEU A 117 -3.29 4.41 -27.85
CA LEU A 117 -3.49 4.72 -26.44
C LEU A 117 -2.27 5.43 -25.82
N ALA A 118 -1.05 4.96 -26.13
CA ALA A 118 0.19 5.50 -25.59
C ALA A 118 1.41 5.17 -26.47
N ASP A 119 2.56 5.76 -26.13
CA ASP A 119 3.88 5.28 -26.54
C ASP A 119 4.84 5.26 -25.34
N SER A 120 5.91 4.47 -25.46
CA SER A 120 6.94 4.32 -24.43
C SER A 120 8.25 3.80 -25.03
N THR A 121 9.37 4.04 -24.34
CA THR A 121 10.71 3.62 -24.77
C THR A 121 11.03 2.22 -24.25
N ILE A 122 11.55 1.35 -25.12
CA ILE A 122 12.05 0.03 -24.73
C ILE A 122 13.47 0.22 -24.18
N THR A 123 13.73 -0.33 -22.99
CA THR A 123 15.03 -0.22 -22.32
C THR A 123 16.12 -1.04 -23.02
N ALA A 124 17.36 -0.96 -22.52
CA ALA A 124 18.48 -1.73 -23.07
C ALA A 124 18.39 -3.24 -22.75
N ASP A 125 17.65 -3.60 -21.70
CA ASP A 125 17.33 -4.94 -21.21
C ASP A 125 15.92 -5.41 -21.61
N GLY A 126 15.41 -4.92 -22.75
CA GLY A 126 14.21 -5.46 -23.38
C GLY A 126 12.89 -5.25 -22.61
N THR A 127 12.84 -4.34 -21.64
CA THR A 127 11.62 -4.03 -20.86
C THR A 127 10.91 -2.78 -21.34
N ILE A 128 9.62 -2.67 -21.05
CA ILE A 128 8.81 -1.47 -21.31
C ILE A 128 7.68 -1.34 -20.28
N ILE A 129 7.25 -0.10 -20.03
CA ILE A 129 6.09 0.22 -19.21
C ILE A 129 5.21 1.20 -20.00
N PHE A 130 3.94 0.85 -20.23
CA PHE A 130 2.91 1.81 -20.61
C PHE A 130 2.14 2.20 -19.35
N LYS A 131 2.14 3.51 -19.08
CA LYS A 131 1.53 4.18 -17.94
C LYS A 131 0.75 5.38 -18.46
N ASP A 132 0.07 6.10 -17.56
CA ASP A 132 -0.75 7.27 -17.90
C ASP A 132 -1.85 6.94 -18.95
N LEU A 133 -2.26 5.68 -19.00
CA LEU A 133 -3.46 5.24 -19.72
C LEU A 133 -4.67 5.76 -18.95
N HIS A 134 -5.64 6.34 -19.65
CA HIS A 134 -6.85 6.88 -19.04
C HIS A 134 -8.06 6.58 -19.92
N PHE A 135 -8.91 5.67 -19.45
CA PHE A 135 -10.29 5.57 -19.88
C PHE A 135 -11.18 6.49 -19.03
N LYS A 136 -12.37 6.80 -19.52
CA LYS A 136 -13.34 7.60 -18.76
C LYS A 136 -13.98 6.80 -17.63
N ASP A 137 -14.34 7.50 -16.56
CA ASP A 137 -15.15 7.00 -15.46
C ASP A 137 -16.67 7.14 -15.69
N ASP A 138 -17.08 7.93 -16.69
CA ASP A 138 -18.48 8.17 -17.08
C ASP A 138 -19.24 6.95 -17.66
N GLY A 139 -18.57 5.80 -17.80
CA GLY A 139 -19.14 4.56 -18.34
C GLY A 139 -19.30 4.54 -19.86
N SER A 140 -19.01 5.63 -20.57
CA SER A 140 -19.10 5.67 -22.05
C SER A 140 -18.00 4.85 -22.75
N GLU A 141 -17.06 4.30 -21.97
CA GLU A 141 -15.97 3.43 -22.43
C GLU A 141 -15.97 2.06 -21.73
N ASP A 142 -17.05 1.67 -21.05
CA ASP A 142 -17.23 0.34 -20.47
C ASP A 142 -17.19 -0.77 -21.54
N GLY A 143 -16.82 -1.98 -21.11
CA GLY A 143 -16.68 -3.17 -21.95
C GLY A 143 -15.22 -3.63 -22.15
N PRO A 144 -15.00 -4.61 -23.03
CA PRO A 144 -13.69 -5.24 -23.20
C PRO A 144 -12.60 -4.28 -23.69
N LYS A 145 -11.51 -4.23 -22.94
CA LYS A 145 -10.22 -3.63 -23.29
C LYS A 145 -9.28 -4.76 -23.72
N LYS A 146 -8.77 -4.65 -24.94
CA LYS A 146 -7.65 -5.45 -25.46
C LYS A 146 -6.51 -4.52 -25.84
N PHE A 147 -5.29 -5.05 -25.85
CA PHE A 147 -4.09 -4.26 -26.07
C PHE A 147 -3.25 -4.82 -27.20
N PHE A 148 -2.85 -3.94 -28.13
CA PHE A 148 -2.09 -4.30 -29.31
C PHE A 148 -0.89 -3.37 -29.44
N ILE A 149 0.21 -3.87 -30.01
CA ILE A 149 1.51 -3.19 -29.93
C ILE A 149 2.21 -3.15 -31.30
N LYS A 150 2.85 -2.00 -31.58
CA LYS A 150 3.87 -1.85 -32.64
C LYS A 150 5.19 -1.41 -32.01
N ALA A 151 6.24 -2.22 -32.15
CA ALA A 151 7.59 -1.91 -31.66
C ALA A 151 8.54 -1.58 -32.84
N LYS A 152 9.53 -0.70 -32.61
CA LYS A 152 10.52 -0.30 -33.61
C LYS A 152 11.87 0.11 -32.98
N ASN A 153 12.95 -0.21 -33.66
CA ASN A 153 14.30 0.32 -33.40
C ASN A 153 14.98 0.71 -34.73
N THR A 154 16.28 1.02 -34.70
CA THR A 154 17.04 1.44 -35.90
C THR A 154 17.23 0.35 -36.96
N LYS A 155 16.87 -0.91 -36.68
CA LYS A 155 17.06 -2.07 -37.57
C LYS A 155 15.75 -2.65 -38.11
N ARG A 156 14.65 -2.57 -37.35
CA ARG A 156 13.37 -3.22 -37.68
C ARG A 156 12.17 -2.56 -37.00
N SER A 157 10.99 -2.83 -37.56
CA SER A 157 9.68 -2.53 -36.98
C SER A 157 8.82 -3.79 -36.98
N SER A 158 7.91 -3.94 -36.01
CA SER A 158 6.94 -5.03 -35.97
C SER A 158 5.68 -4.72 -36.81
N ALA A 159 4.86 -5.74 -37.03
CA ALA A 159 3.45 -5.56 -37.35
C ALA A 159 2.67 -5.05 -36.12
N CYS A 160 1.35 -4.86 -36.25
CA CYS A 160 0.47 -4.83 -35.09
C CYS A 160 0.42 -6.25 -34.48
N MET A 161 0.62 -6.38 -33.17
CA MET A 161 0.64 -7.65 -32.46
C MET A 161 -0.34 -7.61 -31.29
N ASP A 162 -1.22 -8.61 -31.13
CA ASP A 162 -1.98 -8.82 -29.89
C ASP A 162 -0.98 -9.26 -28.82
N ASN A 163 -0.99 -8.63 -27.64
CA ASN A 163 -0.13 -9.03 -26.52
C ASN A 163 -0.81 -10.05 -25.59
N ASN A 164 -2.02 -10.50 -25.95
CA ASN A 164 -2.87 -11.42 -25.22
C ASN A 164 -3.29 -10.95 -23.80
N ILE A 165 -3.18 -9.64 -23.51
CA ILE A 165 -3.67 -9.07 -22.24
C ILE A 165 -4.87 -8.13 -22.47
N GLY A 166 -5.73 -8.02 -21.47
CA GLY A 166 -6.96 -7.25 -21.52
C GLY A 166 -7.79 -7.43 -20.27
N TYR A 167 -8.90 -6.71 -20.15
CA TYR A 167 -9.89 -6.82 -19.06
C TYR A 167 -11.23 -6.24 -19.52
N THR A 168 -12.29 -6.34 -18.72
CA THR A 168 -13.56 -5.65 -18.98
C THR A 168 -13.69 -4.43 -18.07
N LEU A 169 -13.73 -3.23 -18.63
CA LEU A 169 -14.00 -2.01 -17.87
C LEU A 169 -15.49 -1.96 -17.48
N ARG A 170 -15.75 -1.72 -16.20
CA ARG A 170 -17.08 -1.48 -15.63
C ARG A 170 -16.99 -0.40 -14.56
N THR A 171 -17.19 0.87 -14.93
CA THR A 171 -17.07 1.99 -13.99
C THR A 171 -18.23 2.05 -12.99
N ASP A 172 -19.37 1.43 -13.33
CA ASP A 172 -20.56 1.33 -12.49
C ASP A 172 -20.42 0.41 -11.26
N LEU A 173 -19.34 -0.37 -11.15
CA LEU A 173 -19.10 -1.28 -10.01
C LEU A 173 -18.94 -0.50 -8.70
N PRO A 174 -19.89 -0.60 -7.74
CA PRO A 174 -19.94 0.23 -6.54
C PRO A 174 -18.62 0.22 -5.76
N ARG A 175 -18.12 1.41 -5.41
CA ARG A 175 -16.85 1.59 -4.70
C ARG A 175 -17.08 1.70 -3.19
N ALA A 176 -16.22 1.04 -2.42
CA ALA A 176 -16.14 1.24 -0.98
C ALA A 176 -15.82 2.71 -0.68
N LYS A 177 -16.34 3.21 0.45
CA LYS A 177 -16.09 4.56 0.96
C LYS A 177 -14.91 4.62 1.93
N SER A 178 -14.21 3.49 2.14
CA SER A 178 -12.93 3.43 2.82
C SER A 178 -11.91 4.39 2.19
N SER A 179 -11.07 5.00 3.03
CA SER A 179 -10.08 6.01 2.64
C SER A 179 -8.87 6.00 3.58
N MET A 180 -7.86 6.84 3.34
CA MET A 180 -6.73 7.04 4.27
C MET A 180 -6.02 5.73 4.65
N TYR A 181 -5.80 4.90 3.63
CA TYR A 181 -5.23 3.56 3.73
C TYR A 181 -3.78 3.62 4.22
N ARG A 182 -3.40 2.68 5.08
CA ARG A 182 -2.06 2.56 5.67
C ARG A 182 -1.82 1.13 6.12
N LEU A 183 -0.57 0.67 6.01
CA LEU A 183 -0.15 -0.61 6.55
C LEU A 183 0.78 -0.36 7.73
N THR A 184 0.59 -1.06 8.84
CA THR A 184 1.48 -0.97 10.01
C THR A 184 2.01 -2.33 10.44
N ILE A 185 3.24 -2.34 10.96
CA ILE A 185 3.89 -3.49 11.56
C ILE A 185 3.93 -3.29 13.08
N GLN A 186 3.72 -4.37 13.83
CA GLN A 186 3.63 -4.38 15.30
C GLN A 186 4.21 -5.66 15.90
N ASP A 187 4.05 -6.79 15.20
CA ASP A 187 4.63 -8.08 15.54
C ASP A 187 5.71 -8.40 14.46
N ASP A 188 6.07 -9.67 14.29
CA ASP A 188 6.97 -10.13 13.23
C ASP A 188 6.51 -9.66 11.82
N PRO A 189 7.35 -8.92 11.07
CA PRO A 189 7.01 -8.36 9.76
C PRO A 189 7.12 -9.37 8.60
N SER A 190 7.63 -10.57 8.84
CA SER A 190 7.67 -11.65 7.85
C SER A 190 6.35 -12.45 7.80
N THR A 191 5.62 -12.53 8.91
CA THR A 191 4.36 -13.29 9.01
C THR A 191 3.11 -12.46 9.38
N THR A 192 3.23 -11.14 9.61
CA THR A 192 2.10 -10.26 9.98
C THR A 192 2.10 -8.89 9.31
N VAL A 193 0.91 -8.32 9.11
CA VAL A 193 0.71 -6.88 8.84
C VAL A 193 -0.67 -6.44 9.35
N SER A 194 -0.78 -5.18 9.81
CA SER A 194 -2.06 -4.56 10.15
C SER A 194 -2.51 -3.65 9.00
N VAL A 195 -3.63 -4.00 8.35
CA VAL A 195 -4.30 -3.15 7.35
C VAL A 195 -5.14 -2.12 8.11
N GLY A 196 -4.81 -0.83 7.96
CA GLY A 196 -5.52 0.29 8.59
C GLY A 196 -6.16 1.23 7.57
N PHE A 197 -7.34 1.75 7.86
CA PHE A 197 -8.06 2.70 7.00
C PHE A 197 -9.07 3.54 7.80
N ASN A 198 -9.55 4.63 7.19
CA ASN A 198 -10.74 5.35 7.63
C ASN A 198 -11.98 4.69 6.99
N ALA A 199 -12.86 4.11 7.80
CA ALA A 199 -14.03 3.35 7.37
C ALA A 199 -15.28 4.21 7.13
N SER A 200 -16.23 3.69 6.34
CA SER A 200 -17.48 4.39 6.02
C SER A 200 -18.35 4.66 7.25
N THR A 201 -18.32 3.73 8.22
CA THR A 201 -18.97 3.83 9.52
C THR A 201 -18.01 3.48 10.66
N ASN A 202 -18.44 3.68 11.90
CA ASN A 202 -17.75 3.22 13.10
C ASN A 202 -18.00 1.74 13.45
N SER A 203 -18.71 0.99 12.59
CA SER A 203 -18.99 -0.43 12.83
C SER A 203 -17.78 -1.31 12.55
N MET A 204 -17.63 -2.39 13.33
CA MET A 204 -16.64 -3.46 13.06
C MET A 204 -17.14 -4.50 12.04
N THR A 205 -18.43 -4.47 11.67
CA THR A 205 -19.04 -5.42 10.73
C THR A 205 -19.44 -4.79 9.38
N ASP A 206 -19.32 -3.47 9.24
CA ASP A 206 -19.56 -2.76 7.97
C ASP A 206 -18.46 -3.03 6.93
N SER A 207 -17.26 -3.45 7.36
CA SER A 207 -16.13 -3.70 6.46
C SER A 207 -15.45 -5.04 6.68
N LYS A 208 -14.82 -5.59 5.63
CA LYS A 208 -14.02 -6.82 5.69
C LYS A 208 -12.87 -6.73 4.69
N VAL A 209 -11.68 -7.19 5.09
CA VAL A 209 -10.53 -7.36 4.19
C VAL A 209 -10.62 -8.73 3.51
N TYR A 210 -10.35 -8.79 2.22
CA TYR A 210 -10.15 -10.00 1.43
C TYR A 210 -8.72 -9.94 0.87
N TYR A 211 -7.96 -11.03 0.95
CA TYR A 211 -6.53 -11.05 0.61
C TYR A 211 -6.05 -12.42 0.13
N ASP A 212 -5.05 -12.43 -0.75
CA ASP A 212 -4.51 -13.65 -1.37
C ASP A 212 -3.11 -13.36 -1.97
N VAL A 213 -2.45 -14.38 -2.53
CA VAL A 213 -1.17 -14.22 -3.27
C VAL A 213 -1.39 -13.92 -4.76
N ASP A 214 -2.56 -14.26 -5.30
CA ASP A 214 -3.03 -13.88 -6.64
C ASP A 214 -3.91 -12.61 -6.59
N ASP A 215 -4.00 -11.85 -7.68
CA ASP A 215 -4.56 -10.48 -7.68
C ASP A 215 -6.08 -10.41 -7.54
N HIS A 216 -6.84 -11.24 -8.26
CA HIS A 216 -8.31 -11.31 -8.29
C HIS A 216 -9.09 -10.00 -8.57
N GLY A 217 -8.41 -8.87 -8.78
CA GLY A 217 -9.02 -7.55 -8.91
C GLY A 217 -9.91 -7.20 -7.72
N ARG A 218 -11.20 -6.94 -8.01
CA ARG A 218 -12.23 -6.54 -7.04
C ARG A 218 -13.25 -7.66 -6.74
N ASP A 219 -13.04 -8.89 -7.23
CA ASP A 219 -13.94 -10.01 -6.94
C ASP A 219 -13.61 -10.67 -5.60
N VAL A 220 -14.30 -10.22 -4.55
CA VAL A 220 -14.17 -10.72 -3.17
C VAL A 220 -14.51 -12.21 -2.99
N GLN A 221 -15.11 -12.89 -3.98
CA GLN A 221 -15.39 -14.33 -3.90
C GLN A 221 -14.22 -15.20 -4.41
N ALA A 222 -13.27 -14.62 -5.15
CA ALA A 222 -12.11 -15.33 -5.68
C ALA A 222 -10.90 -15.37 -4.72
N TYR A 223 -10.79 -14.39 -3.81
CA TYR A 223 -9.75 -14.33 -2.78
C TYR A 223 -9.86 -15.49 -1.78
N ALA A 224 -8.82 -16.31 -1.65
CA ALA A 224 -8.80 -17.46 -0.74
C ALA A 224 -8.92 -17.09 0.75
N PHE A 225 -8.45 -15.91 1.18
CA PHE A 225 -8.46 -15.51 2.59
C PHE A 225 -9.26 -14.22 2.83
N SER A 226 -9.82 -14.10 4.03
CA SER A 226 -10.51 -12.87 4.44
C SER A 226 -10.45 -12.65 5.95
N LYS A 227 -10.63 -11.40 6.38
CA LYS A 227 -10.42 -10.94 7.76
C LYS A 227 -11.40 -9.81 8.11
N SER A 228 -12.23 -10.05 9.12
CA SER A 228 -13.06 -9.00 9.75
C SER A 228 -12.21 -8.04 10.60
N ILE A 229 -12.72 -6.82 10.80
CA ILE A 229 -12.04 -5.75 11.53
C ILE A 229 -11.83 -6.12 13.00
N ASP A 230 -10.61 -5.97 13.52
CA ASP A 230 -10.25 -6.21 14.92
C ASP A 230 -10.62 -5.01 15.82
N VAL A 231 -10.49 -3.80 15.28
CA VAL A 231 -10.73 -2.53 15.99
C VAL A 231 -11.30 -1.51 15.01
N ASN A 232 -12.42 -0.86 15.35
CA ASN A 232 -12.85 0.40 14.72
C ASN A 232 -12.99 1.47 15.81
N ARG A 233 -12.34 2.62 15.64
CA ARG A 233 -12.32 3.72 16.62
C ARG A 233 -12.55 5.09 15.98
N PRO A 234 -13.71 5.73 16.25
CA PRO A 234 -13.89 7.17 16.04
C PRO A 234 -12.82 7.95 16.82
N TYR A 235 -11.92 8.60 16.11
CA TYR A 235 -10.89 9.47 16.68
C TYR A 235 -10.44 10.47 15.61
N LEU A 236 -10.27 11.74 16.01
CA LEU A 236 -9.90 12.85 15.11
C LEU A 236 -10.77 12.91 13.84
N GLU A 237 -12.10 12.78 14.04
CA GLU A 237 -13.11 12.80 12.99
C GLU A 237 -12.92 11.75 11.87
N MET A 238 -12.28 10.62 12.20
CA MET A 238 -12.09 9.46 11.33
C MET A 238 -12.55 8.17 12.05
N ASN A 239 -13.12 7.23 11.31
CA ASN A 239 -13.45 5.88 11.80
C ASN A 239 -12.24 4.97 11.58
N ASN A 240 -11.29 4.97 12.51
CA ASN A 240 -10.01 4.28 12.35
C ASN A 240 -10.19 2.77 12.51
N ALA A 241 -10.37 2.08 11.39
CA ALA A 241 -10.52 0.63 11.30
C ALA A 241 -9.17 -0.05 11.08
N PHE A 242 -8.96 -1.19 11.75
CA PHE A 242 -7.75 -2.01 11.63
C PHE A 242 -8.10 -3.50 11.56
N ALA A 243 -7.44 -4.22 10.64
CA ALA A 243 -7.52 -5.66 10.47
C ALA A 243 -6.11 -6.27 10.42
N LYS A 244 -5.76 -7.12 11.39
CA LYS A 244 -4.43 -7.71 11.53
C LYS A 244 -4.35 -9.07 10.84
N LEU A 245 -3.63 -9.11 9.72
CA LEU A 245 -3.30 -10.31 8.98
C LEU A 245 -2.13 -11.05 9.67
N ARG A 246 -2.19 -12.37 9.70
CA ARG A 246 -1.30 -13.26 10.47
C ARG A 246 -1.07 -14.57 9.74
N LYS A 247 -0.01 -15.31 10.11
CA LYS A 247 0.41 -16.56 9.44
C LYS A 247 0.72 -16.37 7.95
N LEU A 248 1.11 -15.16 7.56
CA LEU A 248 1.52 -14.86 6.19
C LEU A 248 2.85 -15.56 5.87
N LYS A 249 3.06 -15.89 4.60
CA LYS A 249 4.32 -16.46 4.12
C LYS A 249 5.39 -15.34 4.04
N PRO A 250 6.63 -15.55 4.52
CA PRO A 250 7.73 -14.59 4.34
C PRO A 250 8.06 -14.32 2.86
N ASP A 251 8.69 -13.18 2.59
CA ASP A 251 9.07 -12.69 1.24
C ASP A 251 7.98 -12.82 0.16
N THR A 252 6.70 -12.78 0.53
CA THR A 252 5.56 -13.06 -0.34
C THR A 252 4.81 -11.77 -0.65
N LEU A 253 4.44 -11.57 -1.92
CA LEU A 253 3.53 -10.51 -2.32
C LEU A 253 2.09 -10.98 -2.06
N TYR A 254 1.32 -10.16 -1.36
CA TYR A 254 -0.10 -10.36 -1.11
C TYR A 254 -0.89 -9.21 -1.73
N TYR A 255 -1.99 -9.54 -2.39
CA TYR A 255 -3.00 -8.62 -2.88
C TYR A 255 -4.16 -8.56 -1.89
N PHE A 256 -4.85 -7.42 -1.82
CA PHE A 256 -6.03 -7.29 -0.97
C PHE A 256 -7.01 -6.20 -1.43
N VAL A 257 -8.26 -6.37 -1.04
CA VAL A 257 -9.32 -5.35 -1.11
C VAL A 257 -10.05 -5.24 0.23
N ILE A 258 -10.66 -4.08 0.46
CA ILE A 258 -11.61 -3.83 1.55
C ILE A 258 -13.00 -3.76 0.93
N GLN A 259 -13.90 -4.65 1.34
CA GLN A 259 -15.32 -4.51 1.09
C GLN A 259 -15.94 -3.67 2.21
N ASP A 260 -16.89 -2.78 1.88
CA ASP A 260 -17.81 -2.17 2.83
C ASP A 260 -19.27 -2.20 2.33
N GLY A 261 -20.23 -1.73 3.13
CA GLY A 261 -21.65 -1.68 2.76
C GLY A 261 -22.00 -0.83 1.52
N SER A 262 -21.03 -0.10 0.95
CA SER A 262 -21.17 0.67 -0.30
C SER A 262 -20.47 0.02 -1.51
N GLY A 263 -19.59 -0.97 -1.33
CA GLY A 263 -18.89 -1.62 -2.42
C GLY A 263 -17.53 -2.22 -2.05
N VAL A 264 -16.62 -2.29 -3.03
CA VAL A 264 -15.23 -2.79 -2.84
C VAL A 264 -14.23 -1.65 -3.06
N SER A 265 -13.08 -1.64 -2.38
CA SER A 265 -12.00 -0.68 -2.60
C SER A 265 -11.35 -0.84 -3.99
N PRO A 266 -10.38 0.01 -4.37
CA PRO A 266 -9.34 -0.39 -5.32
C PRO A 266 -8.57 -1.60 -4.79
N THR A 267 -7.94 -2.36 -5.70
CA THR A 267 -7.01 -3.44 -5.33
C THR A 267 -5.69 -2.84 -4.85
N PHE A 268 -5.20 -3.32 -3.72
CA PHE A 268 -3.92 -2.94 -3.14
C PHE A 268 -3.02 -4.17 -3.03
N SER A 269 -1.72 -3.97 -2.86
CA SER A 269 -0.79 -5.08 -2.55
C SER A 269 0.27 -4.67 -1.52
N PHE A 270 0.89 -5.66 -0.89
CA PHE A 270 2.03 -5.48 0.01
C PHE A 270 2.96 -6.69 -0.06
N LYS A 271 4.23 -6.53 0.30
CA LYS A 271 5.16 -7.66 0.41
C LYS A 271 5.54 -7.85 1.87
N THR A 272 5.45 -9.08 2.39
CA THR A 272 6.03 -9.43 3.68
C THR A 272 7.56 -9.35 3.64
N VAL A 273 8.18 -9.18 4.81
CA VAL A 273 9.64 -9.13 4.93
C VAL A 273 10.24 -10.54 4.73
N PRO A 274 11.42 -10.69 4.11
CA PRO A 274 12.11 -11.98 4.06
C PRO A 274 12.58 -12.43 5.44
N ASP A 275 12.19 -13.66 5.84
CA ASP A 275 12.76 -14.37 6.99
C ASP A 275 14.07 -15.07 6.58
N ASN A 276 15.06 -14.27 6.20
CA ASN A 276 16.37 -14.77 5.76
C ASN A 276 17.47 -13.72 5.95
N ALA A 277 18.41 -13.99 6.87
CA ALA A 277 19.53 -13.09 7.20
C ALA A 277 20.59 -12.92 6.08
N GLU A 278 20.45 -13.63 4.95
CA GLU A 278 21.22 -13.40 3.73
C GLU A 278 20.57 -12.38 2.77
N VAL A 279 19.29 -12.04 2.94
CA VAL A 279 18.58 -11.09 2.07
C VAL A 279 18.70 -9.66 2.60
N PRO A 280 19.24 -8.69 1.83
CA PRO A 280 19.39 -7.31 2.30
C PRO A 280 18.05 -6.58 2.47
N LEU A 281 17.85 -5.94 3.63
CA LEU A 281 16.66 -5.13 3.88
C LEU A 281 16.83 -3.69 3.36
N SER A 282 16.10 -3.35 2.28
CA SER A 282 15.82 -1.96 1.91
C SER A 282 14.83 -1.33 2.89
N ILE A 283 15.26 -0.23 3.54
CA ILE A 283 14.51 0.50 4.58
C ILE A 283 14.68 2.01 4.35
N ILE A 284 13.58 2.76 4.40
CA ILE A 284 13.59 4.22 4.43
C ILE A 284 13.36 4.72 5.85
N THR A 285 14.08 5.76 6.26
CA THR A 285 13.92 6.41 7.57
C THR A 285 13.67 7.91 7.40
N GLY A 286 12.75 8.46 8.19
CA GLY A 286 12.37 9.88 8.18
C GLY A 286 11.51 10.26 9.38
N GLY A 287 11.12 11.52 9.51
CA GLY A 287 10.35 12.08 10.63
C GLY A 287 9.99 13.55 10.38
N ASP A 288 9.58 14.29 11.41
CA ASP A 288 9.52 15.77 11.45
C ASP A 288 8.60 16.45 10.41
N SER A 289 7.75 15.68 9.73
CA SER A 289 7.04 16.09 8.50
C SER A 289 5.88 17.07 8.70
N ARG A 290 5.45 17.26 9.96
CA ARG A 290 4.62 18.36 10.51
C ARG A 290 3.64 19.04 9.55
N ASP A 291 4.01 20.18 8.96
CA ASP A 291 3.13 21.05 8.16
C ASP A 291 3.64 21.34 6.74
N ASN A 292 4.92 21.04 6.44
CA ASN A 292 5.52 21.33 5.15
C ASN A 292 5.11 20.29 4.08
N ARG A 293 3.86 20.38 3.61
CA ARG A 293 3.19 19.39 2.73
C ARG A 293 3.96 19.08 1.44
N THR A 294 4.65 20.05 0.83
CA THR A 294 5.35 19.86 -0.46
C THR A 294 6.53 18.87 -0.37
N PRO A 295 7.56 19.07 0.49
CA PRO A 295 8.59 18.06 0.69
C PRO A 295 8.05 16.75 1.29
N ARG A 296 7.01 16.78 2.13
CA ARG A 296 6.33 15.55 2.60
C ARG A 296 5.77 14.73 1.45
N LYS A 297 5.00 15.33 0.54
CA LYS A 297 4.49 14.67 -0.68
C LYS A 297 5.63 14.16 -1.56
N ASN A 298 6.70 14.93 -1.75
CA ASN A 298 7.86 14.51 -2.53
C ASN A 298 8.59 13.30 -1.91
N ALA A 299 8.73 13.25 -0.58
CA ALA A 299 9.31 12.11 0.13
C ALA A 299 8.39 10.88 0.03
N ASN A 300 7.09 11.05 0.18
CA ASN A 300 6.12 9.95 0.03
C ASN A 300 6.13 9.38 -1.40
N LEU A 301 6.26 10.25 -2.42
CA LEU A 301 6.48 9.87 -3.82
C LEU A 301 7.84 9.21 -4.10
N LEU A 302 8.80 9.24 -3.17
CA LEU A 302 10.00 8.40 -3.23
C LEU A 302 9.75 7.02 -2.63
N VAL A 303 8.94 6.90 -1.57
CA VAL A 303 8.55 5.59 -0.99
C VAL A 303 7.85 4.71 -2.04
N SER A 304 6.86 5.25 -2.75
CA SER A 304 6.11 4.51 -3.80
C SER A 304 6.98 4.06 -4.98
N LYS A 305 8.04 4.81 -5.29
CA LYS A 305 9.00 4.48 -6.37
C LYS A 305 10.08 3.49 -5.93
N LEU A 306 10.64 3.68 -4.74
CA LEU A 306 11.74 2.86 -4.20
C LEU A 306 11.27 1.53 -3.60
N ARG A 307 9.99 1.44 -3.20
CA ARG A 307 9.31 0.21 -2.76
C ARG A 307 10.11 -0.57 -1.69
N PRO A 308 10.58 0.09 -0.61
CA PRO A 308 11.33 -0.58 0.45
C PRO A 308 10.43 -1.63 1.14
N HIS A 309 11.02 -2.45 2.01
CA HIS A 309 10.24 -3.38 2.82
C HIS A 309 9.32 -2.64 3.81
N LEU A 310 9.81 -1.54 4.39
CA LEU A 310 9.10 -0.70 5.33
C LEU A 310 9.70 0.72 5.42
N VAL A 311 8.94 1.62 6.03
CA VAL A 311 9.38 2.94 6.49
C VAL A 311 9.42 2.93 8.02
N PHE A 312 10.55 3.29 8.63
CA PHE A 312 10.54 3.72 10.04
C PHE A 312 10.30 5.23 10.08
N PHE A 313 9.26 5.65 10.81
CA PHE A 313 8.88 7.05 10.94
C PHE A 313 9.13 7.53 12.37
N GLY A 314 10.06 8.46 12.56
CA GLY A 314 10.62 8.85 13.86
C GLY A 314 9.71 9.66 14.78
N GLY A 315 8.47 9.94 14.38
CA GLY A 315 7.56 10.86 15.05
C GLY A 315 7.43 12.20 14.35
N ASP A 316 6.76 13.14 15.01
CA ASP A 316 6.47 14.51 14.55
C ASP A 316 5.77 14.50 13.17
N MET A 317 4.69 13.72 13.08
CA MET A 317 3.82 13.63 11.90
C MET A 317 3.08 14.96 11.67
N THR A 318 2.58 15.57 12.75
CA THR A 318 1.73 16.78 12.72
C THR A 318 2.29 17.87 13.66
N SER A 319 1.94 19.14 13.42
CA SER A 319 2.46 20.26 14.23
C SER A 319 1.77 20.40 15.59
N SER A 320 0.50 20.00 15.71
CA SER A 320 -0.31 20.17 16.93
C SER A 320 -1.42 19.12 17.09
N GLY A 321 -1.33 17.97 16.42
CA GLY A 321 -2.25 16.84 16.63
C GLY A 321 -3.71 17.06 16.20
N SER A 322 -4.04 18.13 15.47
CA SER A 322 -5.44 18.46 15.14
C SER A 322 -6.05 17.48 14.14
N ALA A 323 -7.39 17.39 14.12
CA ALA A 323 -8.09 16.46 13.23
C ALA A 323 -7.83 16.78 11.74
N GLU A 324 -7.75 18.08 11.41
CA GLU A 324 -7.41 18.58 10.08
C GLU A 324 -5.98 18.19 9.69
N GLN A 325 -5.01 18.39 10.58
CA GLN A 325 -3.61 18.04 10.30
C GLN A 325 -3.42 16.53 10.10
N TRP A 326 -4.08 15.70 10.90
CA TRP A 326 -4.02 14.25 10.73
C TRP A 326 -4.72 13.78 9.44
N LYS A 327 -5.85 14.38 9.05
CA LYS A 327 -6.48 14.13 7.76
C LYS A 327 -5.56 14.51 6.61
N GLU A 328 -4.99 15.73 6.62
CA GLU A 328 -4.00 16.18 5.61
C GLU A 328 -2.77 15.27 5.57
N TRP A 329 -2.30 14.77 6.71
CA TRP A 329 -1.15 13.87 6.77
C TRP A 329 -1.48 12.50 6.18
N PHE A 330 -2.64 11.91 6.50
CA PHE A 330 -3.05 10.64 5.91
C PHE A 330 -3.39 10.74 4.42
N GLU A 331 -3.95 11.87 3.95
CA GLU A 331 -4.06 12.20 2.53
C GLU A 331 -2.69 12.21 1.85
N ASP A 332 -1.73 12.94 2.43
CA ASP A 332 -0.37 13.02 1.88
C ASP A 332 0.34 11.66 1.91
N TRP A 333 0.05 10.83 2.91
CA TRP A 333 0.55 9.46 3.02
C TRP A 333 0.07 8.55 1.88
N GLN A 334 -1.07 8.83 1.24
CA GLN A 334 -1.54 8.03 0.11
C GLN A 334 -0.57 8.08 -1.09
N ALA A 335 0.29 9.11 -1.18
CA ALA A 335 1.35 9.18 -2.19
C ALA A 335 2.48 8.13 -2.01
N THR A 336 2.49 7.40 -0.88
CA THR A 336 3.37 6.22 -0.67
C THR A 336 2.87 4.95 -1.36
N ILE A 337 1.63 4.95 -1.86
CA ILE A 337 1.07 3.84 -2.65
C ILE A 337 1.60 3.94 -4.09
N GLY A 338 2.07 2.83 -4.63
CA GLY A 338 2.50 2.72 -6.02
C GLY A 338 1.34 2.88 -7.01
N ALA A 339 1.65 3.25 -8.25
CA ALA A 339 0.67 3.28 -9.34
C ALA A 339 0.07 1.89 -9.66
N ASP A 340 0.71 0.82 -9.19
CA ASP A 340 0.24 -0.58 -9.22
C ASP A 340 -0.35 -1.03 -7.86
N GLY A 341 -0.95 -0.11 -7.11
CA GLY A 341 -1.63 -0.39 -5.84
C GLY A 341 -0.71 -0.84 -4.68
N ARG A 342 0.59 -1.05 -4.91
CA ARG A 342 1.49 -1.56 -3.86
C ARG A 342 1.73 -0.51 -2.77
N MET A 343 1.30 -0.84 -1.57
CA MET A 343 1.52 -0.10 -0.34
C MET A 343 2.86 -0.48 0.31
N THR A 344 3.40 0.43 1.11
CA THR A 344 4.57 0.20 1.97
C THR A 344 4.13 0.30 3.43
N ALA A 345 4.58 -0.63 4.28
CA ALA A 345 4.27 -0.60 5.71
C ALA A 345 5.08 0.48 6.45
N VAL A 346 4.46 1.15 7.41
CA VAL A 346 5.10 2.10 8.31
C VAL A 346 5.17 1.56 9.73
N ILE A 347 6.31 1.75 10.38
CA ILE A 347 6.49 1.60 11.82
C ILE A 347 6.64 3.01 12.40
N PRO A 348 5.56 3.58 12.97
CA PRO A 348 5.60 4.90 13.60
C PRO A 348 6.15 4.83 15.02
N ALA A 349 7.11 5.70 15.33
CA ALA A 349 7.42 6.14 16.68
C ALA A 349 6.57 7.37 17.05
N ARG A 350 6.65 7.81 18.32
CA ARG A 350 6.10 9.08 18.79
C ARG A 350 7.22 10.10 18.94
N GLY A 351 7.03 11.28 18.37
CA GLY A 351 7.85 12.47 18.63
C GLY A 351 7.26 13.29 19.78
N ASN A 352 7.80 14.49 19.99
CA ASN A 352 7.30 15.39 21.03
C ASN A 352 6.06 16.19 20.60
N HIS A 353 5.68 16.17 19.32
CA HIS A 353 4.40 16.72 18.86
C HIS A 353 3.23 15.72 18.98
N GLU A 354 3.48 14.43 19.21
CA GLU A 354 2.46 13.43 19.56
C GLU A 354 2.22 13.33 21.08
N SER A 355 1.97 14.47 21.73
CA SER A 355 1.75 14.58 23.19
C SER A 355 0.49 13.84 23.66
N GLU A 356 -0.61 13.93 22.90
CA GLU A 356 -1.86 13.21 23.15
C GLU A 356 -1.94 11.98 22.21
N ASN A 357 -1.74 10.79 22.77
CA ASN A 357 -1.94 9.45 22.20
C ASN A 357 -1.85 8.42 23.34
#